data_AF-A0A7C7R0C0-F1
#
_entry.id   AF-A0A7C7R0C0-F1
#
_cell.length_a   1.000
_cell.length_b   1.000
_cell.length_c   1.000
_cell.angle_alpha   90.00
_cell.angle_beta   90.00
_cell.angle_gamma   90.00
#
_symmetry.space_group_name_H-M   'P 1'
#
loop_
_entity.id
_entity.type
_entity.pdbx_description
1 polymer ?
#
loop_
_entity_poly.entity_id
_entity_poly.type
_entity_poly.pdbx_seq_one_letter_code
_entity_poly.pdbx_strand_id
1 'polypeptide(L)'
;MVSRQLMKDDEEATERALDLLERQLEHIIRNVPAPVVEYLRTVPLWFSPVYPAARPTAEYHPDPEWLRHHGRPLALTQCIEFTNIDIFERETRRMPVFAFHELAHAYHDQVLGFDNPQVQAAYRHALEQKLYEHVLRRHGDGRSTVERAYAMDNAREYFAETSEAMFGQNDFYPFTREELREHDPTMYRLLEELWLCHPAPCRPRDKSPIKGHP
;
A
#
# COMPACT_ATOMS: atom_id res chain seq x y z
N MET A 1 -4.62 15.77 1.35
CA MET A 1 -4.94 16.77 2.39
C MET A 1 -3.80 16.80 3.39
N VAL A 2 -3.46 17.97 3.90
CA VAL A 2 -2.36 18.15 4.86
C VAL A 2 -2.91 18.83 6.10
N SER A 3 -2.57 18.29 7.27
CA SER A 3 -2.95 18.90 8.55
C SER A 3 -2.39 20.31 8.65
N ARG A 4 -3.24 21.27 9.05
CA ARG A 4 -2.81 22.64 9.33
C ARG A 4 -1.76 22.71 10.45
N GLN A 5 -1.80 21.76 11.37
CA GLN A 5 -0.82 21.68 12.44
C GLN A 5 0.56 21.36 11.89
N LEU A 6 0.66 20.38 10.98
CA LEU A 6 1.93 20.03 10.35
C LEU A 6 2.54 21.21 9.59
N MET A 7 1.74 21.94 8.82
CA MET A 7 2.20 23.16 8.13
C MET A 7 2.64 24.28 9.08
N LYS A 8 2.24 24.26 10.35
CA LYS A 8 2.60 25.27 11.34
C LYS A 8 3.82 24.87 12.16
N ASP A 9 3.85 23.60 12.58
CA ASP A 9 4.82 23.11 13.54
C ASP A 9 6.04 22.47 12.83
N ASP A 10 5.86 21.95 11.61
CA ASP A 10 6.84 21.14 10.87
C ASP A 10 6.82 21.43 9.35
N GLU A 11 6.74 22.71 8.95
CA GLU A 11 6.55 23.15 7.55
C GLU A 11 7.57 22.53 6.59
N GLU A 12 8.87 22.70 6.84
CA GLU A 12 9.94 22.21 5.97
C GLU A 12 9.91 20.68 5.79
N ALA A 13 9.72 19.94 6.89
CA ALA A 13 9.62 18.47 6.84
C ALA A 13 8.37 18.02 6.07
N THR A 14 7.26 18.75 6.23
CA THR A 14 6.00 18.48 5.54
C THR A 14 6.15 18.73 4.04
N GLU A 15 6.72 19.85 3.63
CA GLU A 15 7.01 20.15 2.22
C GLU A 15 7.94 19.09 1.61
N ARG A 16 8.99 18.69 2.34
CA ARG A 16 9.89 17.63 1.88
C ARG A 16 9.17 16.29 1.68
N ALA A 17 8.27 15.92 2.59
CA ALA A 17 7.47 14.70 2.46
C ALA A 17 6.50 14.77 1.27
N LEU A 18 5.91 15.94 1.01
CA LEU A 18 5.04 16.16 -0.15
C LEU A 18 5.80 16.00 -1.47
N ASP A 19 7.00 16.60 -1.59
CA ASP A 19 7.86 16.45 -2.77
C ASP A 19 8.22 14.98 -3.03
N LEU A 20 8.49 14.21 -1.97
CA LEU A 20 8.83 12.79 -2.07
C LEU A 20 7.61 11.96 -2.46
N LEU A 21 6.44 12.26 -1.89
CA LEU A 21 5.19 11.61 -2.28
C LEU A 21 4.87 11.90 -3.75
N GLU A 22 5.02 13.13 -4.21
CA GLU A 22 4.78 13.50 -5.61
C GLU A 22 5.60 12.65 -6.57
N ARG A 23 6.89 12.43 -6.28
CA ARG A 23 7.77 11.56 -7.08
C ARG A 23 7.28 10.11 -7.11
N GLN A 24 6.79 9.58 -5.98
CA GLN A 24 6.20 8.24 -5.93
C GLN A 24 4.91 8.17 -6.75
N LEU A 25 4.06 9.18 -6.67
CA LEU A 25 2.82 9.27 -7.46
C LEU A 25 3.10 9.39 -8.96
N GLU A 26 4.10 10.15 -9.37
CA GLU A 26 4.56 10.19 -10.76
C GLU A 26 5.04 8.83 -11.26
N HIS A 27 5.77 8.09 -10.41
CA HIS A 27 6.19 6.72 -10.72
C HIS A 27 4.98 5.82 -10.95
N ILE A 28 3.97 5.89 -10.09
CA ILE A 28 2.72 5.13 -10.24
C ILE A 28 2.02 5.50 -11.55
N ILE A 29 1.86 6.78 -11.85
CA ILE A 29 1.22 7.27 -13.09
C ILE A 29 1.92 6.72 -14.34
N ARG A 30 3.25 6.62 -14.32
CA ARG A 30 4.05 6.14 -15.46
C ARG A 30 3.98 4.62 -15.66
N ASN A 31 3.85 3.85 -14.59
CA ASN A 31 4.06 2.39 -14.62
C ASN A 31 2.78 1.56 -14.46
N VAL A 32 1.73 2.12 -13.86
CA VAL A 32 0.44 1.43 -13.64
C VAL A 32 -0.53 1.75 -14.79
N PRO A 33 -1.39 0.81 -15.24
CA PRO A 33 -2.33 1.07 -16.31
C PRO A 33 -3.23 2.28 -16.06
N ALA A 34 -3.42 3.12 -17.08
CA ALA A 34 -4.19 4.36 -16.96
C ALA A 34 -5.60 4.19 -16.34
N PRO A 35 -6.41 3.17 -16.69
CA PRO A 35 -7.71 2.98 -16.05
C PRO A 35 -7.63 2.71 -14.54
N VAL A 36 -6.58 2.02 -14.10
CA VAL A 36 -6.31 1.78 -12.67
C VAL A 36 -5.85 3.07 -12.01
N VAL A 37 -4.96 3.84 -12.65
CA VAL A 37 -4.51 5.15 -12.14
C VAL A 37 -5.70 6.09 -11.91
N GLU A 38 -6.69 6.11 -12.81
CA GLU A 38 -7.91 6.91 -12.63
C GLU A 38 -8.69 6.50 -11.37
N TYR A 39 -8.76 5.20 -11.07
CA TYR A 39 -9.32 4.73 -9.81
C TYR A 39 -8.45 5.14 -8.61
N LEU A 40 -7.13 4.92 -8.65
CA LEU A 40 -6.23 5.23 -7.55
C LEU A 40 -6.25 6.72 -7.18
N ARG A 41 -6.46 7.62 -8.14
CA ARG A 41 -6.66 9.05 -7.91
C ARG A 41 -7.86 9.39 -7.03
N THR A 42 -8.83 8.48 -6.90
CA THR A 42 -10.01 8.67 -6.04
C THR A 42 -9.73 8.36 -4.57
N VAL A 43 -8.63 7.66 -4.26
CA VAL A 43 -8.25 7.32 -2.88
C VAL A 43 -7.67 8.55 -2.19
N PRO A 44 -8.28 9.06 -1.09
CA PRO A 44 -7.78 10.25 -0.44
C PRO A 44 -6.47 9.98 0.30
N LEU A 45 -5.49 10.86 0.11
CA LEU A 45 -4.20 10.86 0.81
C LEU A 45 -4.19 11.94 1.89
N TRP A 46 -3.81 11.60 3.12
CA TRP A 46 -3.79 12.52 4.26
C TRP A 46 -2.42 12.55 4.92
N PHE A 47 -1.94 13.74 5.25
CA PHE A 47 -0.82 13.93 6.17
C PHE A 47 -1.34 14.39 7.53
N SER A 48 -1.03 13.62 8.56
CA SER A 48 -1.46 13.83 9.95
C SER A 48 -0.25 13.88 10.89
N PRO A 49 -0.31 14.63 12.00
CA PRO A 49 0.67 14.49 13.07
C PRO A 49 0.70 13.05 13.61
N VAL A 50 1.84 12.64 14.15
CA VAL A 50 1.97 11.35 14.85
C VAL A 50 1.06 11.36 16.08
N TYR A 51 0.25 10.31 16.24
CA TYR A 51 -0.58 10.14 17.43
C TYR A 51 0.27 9.82 18.67
N PRO A 52 -0.10 10.31 19.86
CA PRO A 52 0.63 9.99 21.09
C PRO A 52 0.81 8.47 21.28
N ALA A 53 2.04 8.04 21.57
CA ALA A 53 2.44 6.64 21.71
C ALA A 53 2.26 5.74 20.46
N ALA A 54 1.91 6.31 19.30
CA ALA A 54 1.94 5.60 18.03
C ALA A 54 3.31 5.73 17.36
N ARG A 55 3.67 4.73 16.56
CA ARG A 55 4.82 4.83 15.66
C ARG A 55 4.43 5.65 14.42
N PRO A 56 5.32 6.51 13.88
CA PRO A 56 5.10 7.15 12.59
C PRO A 56 5.02 6.08 11.48
N THR A 57 4.03 6.18 10.61
CA THR A 57 3.78 5.17 9.56
C THR A 57 2.96 5.73 8.39
N ALA A 58 2.89 4.96 7.30
CA ALA A 58 1.92 5.11 6.21
C ALA A 58 0.93 3.95 6.32
N GLU A 59 -0.37 4.23 6.32
CA GLU A 59 -1.40 3.20 6.54
C GLU A 59 -2.65 3.47 5.71
N TYR A 60 -3.17 2.46 5.02
CA TYR A 60 -4.53 2.41 4.53
C TYR A 60 -5.52 2.00 5.63
N HIS A 61 -6.65 2.71 5.74
CA HIS A 61 -7.64 2.50 6.81
C HIS A 61 -8.96 1.89 6.29
N PRO A 62 -9.09 0.57 6.16
CA PRO A 62 -10.31 -0.06 5.62
C PRO A 62 -11.51 -0.06 6.60
N ASP A 63 -11.24 0.02 7.91
CA ASP A 63 -12.25 -0.26 8.94
C ASP A 63 -12.57 0.99 9.79
N PRO A 64 -13.78 1.58 9.64
CA PRO A 64 -14.21 2.72 10.46
C PRO A 64 -14.34 2.37 11.95
N GLU A 65 -14.63 1.11 12.29
CA GLU A 65 -14.78 0.69 13.69
C GLU A 65 -13.41 0.66 14.39
N TRP A 66 -12.37 0.20 13.70
CA TRP A 66 -11.00 0.28 14.17
C TRP A 66 -10.58 1.73 14.43
N LEU A 67 -10.88 2.65 13.50
CA LEU A 67 -10.60 4.08 13.67
C LEU A 67 -11.27 4.64 14.94
N ARG A 68 -12.55 4.31 15.15
CA ARG A 68 -13.29 4.74 16.35
C ARG A 68 -12.66 4.22 17.64
N HIS A 69 -12.28 2.95 17.69
CA HIS A 69 -11.69 2.33 18.88
C HIS A 69 -10.30 2.89 19.22
N HIS A 70 -9.57 3.38 18.22
CA HIS A 70 -8.22 3.96 18.40
C HIS A 70 -8.25 5.49 18.46
N GLY A 71 -9.42 6.11 18.56
CA GLY A 71 -9.56 7.56 18.67
C GLY A 71 -9.12 8.32 17.41
N ARG A 72 -9.07 7.67 16.25
CA ARG A 72 -8.74 8.30 14.97
C ARG A 72 -10.00 8.90 14.31
N PRO A 73 -9.86 10.00 13.53
CA PRO A 73 -10.98 10.58 12.81
C PRO A 73 -11.64 9.61 11.82
N LEU A 74 -12.96 9.47 11.87
CA LEU A 74 -13.71 8.62 10.92
C LEU A 74 -13.60 9.07 9.46
N ALA A 75 -13.24 10.35 9.22
CA ALA A 75 -12.98 10.87 7.89
C ALA A 75 -11.78 10.19 7.18
N LEU A 76 -10.97 9.43 7.91
CA LEU A 76 -9.87 8.63 7.36
C LEU A 76 -10.33 7.27 6.81
N THR A 77 -11.61 6.91 6.94
CA THR A 77 -12.12 5.64 6.41
C THR A 77 -11.86 5.56 4.92
N GLN A 78 -11.27 4.43 4.47
CA GLN A 78 -10.87 4.16 3.09
C GLN A 78 -9.90 5.20 2.51
N CYS A 79 -9.11 5.82 3.37
CA CYS A 79 -8.04 6.75 3.01
C CYS A 79 -6.68 6.16 3.35
N ILE A 80 -5.63 6.76 2.79
CA ILE A 80 -4.24 6.53 3.18
C ILE A 80 -3.80 7.69 4.06
N GLU A 81 -3.28 7.37 5.24
CA GLU A 81 -2.75 8.34 6.20
C GLU A 81 -1.23 8.19 6.34
N PHE A 82 -0.52 9.29 6.14
CA PHE A 82 0.90 9.44 6.40
C PHE A 82 1.08 10.22 7.69
N THR A 83 1.64 9.54 8.70
CA THR A 83 2.07 10.15 9.97
C THR A 83 3.59 10.24 10.07
N ASN A 84 4.31 9.74 9.06
CA ASN A 84 5.75 9.54 9.05
C ASN A 84 6.56 10.65 8.37
N ILE A 85 6.15 11.91 8.44
CA ILE A 85 6.85 13.01 7.75
C ILE A 85 8.32 13.14 8.17
N ASP A 86 8.62 12.83 9.42
CA ASP A 86 9.95 12.90 10.04
C ASP A 86 10.92 11.85 9.48
N ILE A 87 10.39 10.72 9.02
CA ILE A 87 11.17 9.59 8.52
C ILE A 87 10.88 9.28 7.04
N PHE A 88 10.04 10.07 6.38
CA PHE A 88 9.51 9.81 5.04
C PHE A 88 10.61 9.56 4.01
N GLU A 89 11.69 10.34 4.06
CA GLU A 89 12.84 10.18 3.16
C GLU A 89 13.63 8.90 3.45
N ARG A 90 13.78 8.53 4.72
CA ARG A 90 14.42 7.26 5.10
C ARG A 90 13.59 6.08 4.62
N GLU A 91 12.27 6.15 4.80
CA GLU A 91 11.36 5.12 4.31
C GLU A 91 11.35 5.04 2.78
N THR A 92 11.42 6.16 2.07
CA THR A 92 11.53 6.17 0.59
C THR A 92 12.84 5.52 0.11
N ARG A 93 13.94 5.63 0.86
CA ARG A 93 15.19 4.91 0.51
C ARG A 93 15.07 3.40 0.73
N ARG A 94 14.28 2.98 1.70
CA ARG A 94 14.05 1.56 2.02
C ARG A 94 13.03 0.94 1.06
N MET A 95 11.86 1.56 0.95
CA MET A 95 10.72 1.17 0.12
C MET A 95 10.44 2.29 -0.91
N PRO A 96 11.00 2.23 -2.12
CA PRO A 96 10.90 3.31 -3.11
C PRO A 96 9.49 3.68 -3.54
N VAL A 97 8.52 2.79 -3.35
CA VAL A 97 7.12 2.96 -3.76
C VAL A 97 6.14 2.60 -2.63
N PHE A 98 6.46 2.86 -1.36
CA PHE A 98 5.54 2.53 -0.25
C PHE A 98 4.18 3.26 -0.35
N ALA A 99 4.08 4.41 -1.00
CA ALA A 99 2.76 5.00 -1.26
C ALA A 99 1.92 4.11 -2.20
N PHE A 100 2.57 3.38 -3.11
CA PHE A 100 1.92 2.39 -3.95
C PHE A 100 1.50 1.14 -3.15
N HIS A 101 2.27 0.75 -2.12
CA HIS A 101 1.87 -0.31 -1.17
C HIS A 101 0.48 -0.05 -0.60
N GLU A 102 0.29 1.15 -0.02
CA GLU A 102 -0.98 1.54 0.58
C GLU A 102 -2.11 1.68 -0.46
N LEU A 103 -1.78 2.14 -1.67
CA LEU A 103 -2.72 2.19 -2.79
C LEU A 103 -3.10 0.78 -3.28
N ALA A 104 -2.20 -0.20 -3.20
CA ALA A 104 -2.50 -1.59 -3.49
C ALA A 104 -3.46 -2.18 -2.46
N HIS A 105 -3.30 -1.86 -1.16
CA HIS A 105 -4.30 -2.18 -0.15
C HIS A 105 -5.67 -1.58 -0.47
N ALA A 106 -5.71 -0.30 -0.89
CA ALA A 106 -6.95 0.35 -1.28
C ALA A 106 -7.62 -0.31 -2.50
N TYR A 107 -6.84 -0.71 -3.52
CA TYR A 107 -7.35 -1.43 -4.68
C TYR A 107 -7.88 -2.82 -4.30
N HIS A 108 -7.13 -3.54 -3.46
CA HIS A 108 -7.53 -4.87 -2.98
C HIS A 108 -8.82 -4.79 -2.17
N ASP A 109 -9.00 -3.81 -1.29
CA ASP A 109 -10.23 -3.63 -0.53
C ASP A 109 -11.43 -3.24 -1.41
N GLN A 110 -11.29 -2.14 -2.15
CA GLN A 110 -12.42 -1.44 -2.74
C GLN A 110 -12.83 -1.98 -4.12
N VAL A 111 -11.89 -2.57 -4.87
CA VAL A 111 -12.13 -3.11 -6.21
C VAL A 111 -12.24 -4.62 -6.17
N LEU A 112 -11.25 -5.31 -5.59
CA LEU A 112 -11.18 -6.77 -5.60
C LEU A 112 -11.98 -7.42 -4.45
N GLY A 113 -12.01 -6.77 -3.29
CA GLY A 113 -12.36 -7.37 -2.00
C GLY A 113 -11.19 -8.15 -1.39
N PHE A 114 -10.89 -7.93 -0.11
CA PHE A 114 -9.82 -8.65 0.62
C PHE A 114 -10.03 -10.18 0.70
N ASP A 115 -11.26 -10.64 0.43
CA ASP A 115 -11.65 -12.05 0.34
C ASP A 115 -11.50 -12.62 -1.09
N ASN A 116 -10.87 -11.89 -2.01
CA ASN A 116 -10.68 -12.34 -3.38
C ASN A 116 -10.08 -13.77 -3.43
N PRO A 117 -10.81 -14.75 -3.98
CA PRO A 117 -10.42 -16.15 -3.87
C PRO A 117 -9.14 -16.49 -4.66
N GLN A 118 -8.83 -15.74 -5.72
CA GLN A 118 -7.62 -15.93 -6.52
C GLN A 118 -6.38 -15.49 -5.72
N VAL A 119 -6.44 -14.32 -5.09
CA VAL A 119 -5.35 -13.81 -4.23
C VAL A 119 -5.13 -14.73 -3.03
N GLN A 120 -6.22 -15.20 -2.40
CA GLN A 120 -6.16 -16.15 -1.29
C GLN A 120 -5.53 -17.49 -1.70
N ALA A 121 -5.83 -17.98 -2.91
CA ALA A 121 -5.25 -19.21 -3.43
C ALA A 121 -3.76 -19.06 -3.74
N ALA A 122 -3.35 -17.96 -4.39
CA ALA A 122 -1.95 -17.65 -4.65
C ALA A 122 -1.14 -17.52 -3.35
N TYR A 123 -1.68 -16.82 -2.35
CA TYR A 123 -1.04 -16.68 -1.04
C TYR A 123 -0.82 -18.03 -0.35
N ARG A 124 -1.84 -18.92 -0.33
CA ARG A 124 -1.69 -20.27 0.24
C ARG A 124 -0.63 -21.08 -0.49
N HIS A 125 -0.60 -20.99 -1.82
CA HIS A 125 0.43 -21.65 -2.61
C HIS A 125 1.84 -21.15 -2.24
N ALA A 126 2.03 -19.83 -2.12
CA ALA A 126 3.31 -19.25 -1.72
C ALA A 126 3.76 -19.71 -0.32
N LEU A 127 2.83 -19.83 0.64
CA LEU A 127 3.09 -20.38 1.97
C LEU A 127 3.50 -21.86 1.91
N GLU A 128 2.75 -22.69 1.17
CA GLU A 128 3.03 -24.12 1.03
C GLU A 128 4.40 -24.39 0.38
N GLN A 129 4.76 -23.57 -0.61
CA GLN A 129 6.05 -23.64 -1.29
C GLN A 129 7.17 -22.91 -0.53
N LYS A 130 6.86 -22.21 0.56
CA LYS A 130 7.80 -21.40 1.36
C LYS A 130 8.61 -20.41 0.53
N LEU A 131 8.00 -19.85 -0.54
CA LEU A 131 8.70 -19.01 -1.52
C LEU A 131 9.38 -17.80 -0.85
N TYR A 132 8.80 -17.29 0.23
CA TYR A 132 9.22 -16.04 0.87
C TYR A 132 9.72 -16.25 2.31
N GLU A 133 10.01 -17.48 2.72
CA GLU A 133 10.39 -17.78 4.11
C GLU A 133 11.83 -17.33 4.45
N HIS A 134 12.72 -17.35 3.46
CA HIS A 134 14.12 -16.97 3.60
C HIS A 134 14.58 -16.19 2.36
N VAL A 135 14.20 -14.92 2.29
CA VAL A 135 14.53 -14.04 1.16
C VAL A 135 15.39 -12.87 1.58
N LEU A 136 16.12 -12.31 0.62
CA LEU A 136 16.94 -11.13 0.86
C LEU A 136 16.03 -9.92 1.07
N ARG A 137 16.29 -9.13 2.09
CA ARG A 137 15.75 -7.79 2.29
C ARG A 137 16.85 -6.75 2.16
N ARG A 138 16.59 -5.67 1.42
CA ARG A 138 17.46 -4.50 1.30
C ARG A 138 17.00 -3.43 2.28
N HIS A 139 17.93 -2.90 3.07
CA HIS A 139 17.69 -1.80 4.00
C HIS A 139 18.03 -0.47 3.34
N GLY A 140 17.36 0.62 3.75
CA GLY A 140 17.60 1.96 3.20
C GLY A 140 18.99 2.55 3.51
N ASP A 141 19.79 1.88 4.33
CA ASP A 141 21.19 2.23 4.64
C ASP A 141 22.21 1.41 3.83
N GLY A 142 21.75 0.61 2.86
CA GLY A 142 22.59 -0.21 1.98
C GLY A 142 22.95 -1.59 2.55
N ARG A 143 22.55 -1.92 3.79
CA ARG A 143 22.70 -3.28 4.32
C ARG A 143 21.67 -4.22 3.70
N SER A 144 21.89 -5.52 3.84
CA SER A 144 20.90 -6.54 3.51
C SER A 144 20.88 -7.66 4.53
N THR A 145 19.71 -8.26 4.74
CA THR A 145 19.48 -9.40 5.65
C THR A 145 18.72 -10.49 4.92
N VAL A 146 18.76 -11.72 5.43
CA VAL A 146 17.88 -12.80 4.98
C VAL A 146 16.85 -13.06 6.07
N GLU A 147 15.58 -12.90 5.74
CA GLU A 147 14.48 -13.08 6.68
C GLU A 147 13.18 -13.48 5.94
N ARG A 148 12.13 -13.78 6.71
CA ARG A 148 10.80 -14.05 6.15
C ARG A 148 10.21 -12.75 5.64
N ALA A 149 9.75 -12.74 4.38
CA ALA A 149 9.21 -11.52 3.78
C ALA A 149 7.93 -11.06 4.48
N TYR A 150 7.75 -9.74 4.53
CA TYR A 150 6.53 -9.13 5.05
C TYR A 150 5.27 -9.58 4.30
N ALA A 151 5.42 -9.87 3.01
CA ALA A 151 4.41 -10.50 2.15
C ALA A 151 3.75 -11.74 2.78
N MET A 152 4.43 -12.45 3.70
CA MET A 152 3.90 -13.67 4.30
C MET A 152 3.03 -13.45 5.54
N ASP A 153 2.85 -12.22 6.02
CA ASP A 153 2.02 -11.95 7.21
C ASP A 153 0.54 -12.21 6.96
N ASN A 154 0.02 -11.81 5.79
CA ASN A 154 -1.30 -12.17 5.32
C ASN A 154 -1.45 -11.91 3.81
N ALA A 155 -2.55 -12.37 3.21
CA ALA A 155 -2.80 -12.23 1.78
C ALA A 155 -2.90 -10.77 1.29
N ARG A 156 -3.17 -9.80 2.17
CA ARG A 156 -3.21 -8.37 1.81
C ARG A 156 -1.79 -7.85 1.61
N GLU A 157 -0.90 -8.13 2.56
CA GLU A 157 0.53 -7.79 2.44
C GLU A 157 1.16 -8.50 1.25
N TYR A 158 0.84 -9.79 1.06
CA TYR A 158 1.29 -10.53 -0.11
C TYR A 158 0.93 -9.83 -1.43
N PHE A 159 -0.30 -9.34 -1.55
CA PHE A 159 -0.76 -8.61 -2.72
C PHE A 159 -0.03 -7.27 -2.89
N ALA A 160 0.11 -6.49 -1.81
CA ALA A 160 0.75 -5.18 -1.86
C ALA A 160 2.25 -5.29 -2.21
N GLU A 161 2.99 -6.13 -1.48
CA GLU A 161 4.43 -6.36 -1.65
C GLU A 161 4.78 -6.90 -3.05
N THR A 162 4.00 -7.85 -3.58
CA THR A 162 4.24 -8.36 -4.94
C THR A 162 3.81 -7.36 -6.01
N SER A 163 2.85 -6.47 -5.73
CA SER A 163 2.51 -5.36 -6.60
C SER A 163 3.64 -4.31 -6.67
N GLU A 164 4.34 -4.06 -5.56
CA GLU A 164 5.53 -3.21 -5.57
C GLU A 164 6.61 -3.74 -6.51
N ALA A 165 6.90 -5.04 -6.44
CA ALA A 165 7.85 -5.69 -7.35
C ALA A 165 7.38 -5.59 -8.81
N MET A 166 6.07 -5.75 -9.07
CA MET A 166 5.49 -5.71 -10.43
C MET A 166 5.59 -4.33 -11.09
N PHE A 167 5.37 -3.24 -10.34
CA PHE A 167 5.24 -1.89 -10.89
C PHE A 167 6.33 -0.90 -10.45
N GLY A 168 7.25 -1.31 -9.58
CA GLY A 168 8.31 -0.48 -9.06
C GLY A 168 9.48 -1.31 -8.54
N GLN A 169 9.79 -1.15 -7.25
CA GLN A 169 10.84 -1.90 -6.58
C GLN A 169 10.40 -2.23 -5.15
N ASN A 170 10.44 -3.51 -4.80
CA ASN A 170 10.22 -3.98 -3.43
C ASN A 170 11.55 -3.92 -2.63
N ASP A 171 11.48 -3.82 -1.30
CA ASP A 171 12.60 -3.98 -0.37
C ASP A 171 12.87 -5.44 0.02
N PHE A 172 11.93 -6.36 -0.20
CA PHE A 172 12.12 -7.81 -0.13
C PHE A 172 12.26 -8.45 -1.52
N TYR A 173 13.09 -9.49 -1.64
CA TYR A 173 13.17 -10.29 -2.87
C TYR A 173 11.86 -11.08 -3.05
N PRO A 174 11.27 -11.10 -4.26
CA PRO A 174 11.75 -10.51 -5.51
C PRO A 174 11.61 -8.98 -5.53
N PHE A 175 12.67 -8.28 -5.90
CA PHE A 175 12.74 -6.82 -5.89
C PHE A 175 12.12 -6.19 -7.13
N THR A 176 12.17 -6.89 -8.27
CA THR A 176 11.69 -6.38 -9.57
C THR A 176 10.66 -7.30 -10.21
N ARG A 177 10.03 -6.79 -11.27
CA ARG A 177 9.04 -7.51 -12.06
C ARG A 177 9.60 -8.80 -12.66
N GLU A 178 10.82 -8.74 -13.18
CA GLU A 178 11.50 -9.88 -13.79
C GLU A 178 11.80 -10.96 -12.75
N GLU A 179 12.30 -10.55 -11.58
CA GLU A 179 12.55 -11.45 -10.47
C GLU A 179 11.24 -12.06 -9.95
N LEU A 180 10.16 -11.29 -9.88
CA LEU A 180 8.83 -11.79 -9.48
C LEU A 180 8.33 -12.84 -10.47
N ARG A 181 8.51 -12.62 -11.77
CA ARG A 181 8.13 -13.58 -12.83
C ARG A 181 8.85 -14.91 -12.68
N GLU A 182 10.11 -14.90 -12.24
CA GLU A 182 10.93 -16.10 -12.07
C GLU A 182 10.65 -16.79 -10.73
N HIS A 183 10.53 -16.02 -9.65
CA HIS A 183 10.39 -16.52 -8.28
C HIS A 183 8.97 -16.97 -7.94
N ASP A 184 7.96 -16.19 -8.36
CA ASP A 184 6.54 -16.50 -8.17
C ASP A 184 5.75 -16.28 -9.48
N PRO A 185 5.92 -17.19 -10.47
CA PRO A 185 5.22 -17.10 -11.75
C PRO A 185 3.70 -17.25 -11.64
N THR A 186 3.18 -17.77 -10.52
CA THR A 186 1.74 -17.86 -10.26
C THR A 186 1.21 -16.48 -9.91
N MET A 187 1.83 -15.79 -8.97
CA MET A 187 1.43 -14.44 -8.58
C MET A 187 1.68 -13.43 -9.68
N TYR A 188 2.81 -13.54 -10.39
CA TYR A 188 3.10 -12.69 -11.53
C TYR A 188 1.94 -12.66 -12.55
N ARG A 189 1.48 -13.85 -12.98
CA ARG A 189 0.36 -13.96 -13.94
C ARG A 189 -0.94 -13.44 -13.35
N LEU A 190 -1.21 -13.71 -12.07
CA LEU A 190 -2.40 -13.20 -11.41
C LEU A 190 -2.40 -11.66 -11.36
N LEU A 191 -1.25 -11.03 -11.07
CA LEU A 191 -1.11 -9.58 -11.10
C LEU A 191 -1.31 -9.01 -12.50
N GLU A 192 -0.83 -9.69 -13.55
CA GLU A 192 -1.13 -9.30 -14.94
C GLU A 192 -2.65 -9.28 -15.18
N GLU A 193 -3.39 -10.30 -14.70
CA GLU A 193 -4.84 -10.35 -14.84
C GLU A 193 -5.56 -9.25 -14.04
N LEU A 194 -5.23 -9.12 -12.74
CA LEU A 194 -5.93 -8.23 -11.80
C LEU A 194 -5.65 -6.75 -12.04
N TRP A 195 -4.44 -6.41 -12.49
CA TRP A 195 -4.04 -5.03 -12.75
C TRP A 195 -4.16 -4.63 -14.22
N LEU A 196 -3.83 -5.52 -15.17
CA LEU A 196 -3.72 -5.15 -16.60
C LEU A 196 -4.95 -5.56 -17.43
N CYS A 197 -5.63 -6.65 -17.08
CA CYS A 197 -6.72 -7.21 -17.90
C CYS A 197 -8.14 -6.92 -17.39
N HIS A 198 -8.29 -6.40 -16.17
CA HIS A 198 -9.59 -6.03 -15.60
C HIS A 198 -9.70 -4.52 -15.30
N PRO A 199 -9.72 -3.63 -16.32
CA PRO A 199 -10.05 -2.23 -16.11
C PRO A 199 -11.59 -2.09 -16.07
N ALA A 200 -12.27 -2.79 -15.17
CA ALA A 200 -13.69 -2.52 -14.95
C ALA A 200 -13.81 -1.45 -13.86
N PRO A 201 -14.39 -0.27 -14.13
CA PRO A 201 -14.84 0.61 -13.07
C PRO A 201 -16.03 -0.07 -12.41
N CYS A 202 -15.76 -0.92 -11.43
CA CYS A 202 -16.79 -1.31 -10.48
C CYS A 202 -17.11 -0.01 -9.72
N ARG A 203 -18.33 0.52 -9.90
CA ARG A 203 -18.80 1.64 -9.08
C ARG A 203 -18.43 1.33 -7.63
N PRO A 204 -17.87 2.29 -6.86
CA PRO A 204 -17.62 2.06 -5.45
C PRO A 204 -18.89 1.47 -4.85
N ARG A 205 -18.78 0.34 -4.14
CA ARG A 205 -19.94 -0.32 -3.54
C ARG A 205 -20.66 0.75 -2.74
N ASP A 206 -21.88 1.09 -3.17
CA ASP A 206 -22.74 2.02 -2.48
C ASP A 206 -23.17 1.34 -1.18
N LYS A 207 -22.36 1.48 -0.12
CA LYS A 207 -22.79 1.15 1.22
C LYS A 207 -23.76 2.26 1.61
N SER A 208 -25.02 2.07 1.22
CA SER A 208 -26.13 2.95 1.58
C SER A 208 -26.04 3.31 3.07
N PRO A 209 -26.30 4.57 3.45
CA PRO A 209 -26.27 4.96 4.85
C PRO A 209 -27.28 4.12 5.61
N ILE A 210 -26.86 3.57 6.75
CA ILE A 210 -27.75 2.92 7.70
C ILE A 210 -28.82 3.95 8.08
N LYS A 211 -29.99 3.81 7.46
CA LYS A 211 -31.19 4.57 7.81
C LYS A 211 -31.72 4.03 9.14
N GLY A 212 -31.32 4.71 10.21
CA GLY A 212 -32.12 5.12 11.37
C GLY A 212 -32.84 4.08 12.23
N HIS A 213 -32.97 4.42 13.51
CA HIS A 213 -34.23 4.77 14.22
C HIS A 213 -34.07 4.41 15.71
N PRO A 214 -34.82 5.05 16.62
CA PRO A 214 -35.09 6.49 16.80
C PRO A 214 -34.27 7.11 17.95
#